data_AF-A0AAD6HP27-F1
#
_entry.id   AF-A0AAD6HP27-F1
#
_cell.length_a   1.000
_cell.length_b   1.000
_cell.length_c   1.000
_cell.angle_alpha   90.00
_cell.angle_beta   90.00
_cell.angle_gamma   90.00
#
_symmetry.space_group_name_H-M   'P 1'
#
loop_
_entity.id
_entity.type
_entity.pdbx_description
1 polymer ?
#
loop_
_entity_poly.entity_id
_entity_poly.type
_entity_poly.pdbx_seq_one_letter_code
_entity_poly.pdbx_strand_id
1 'polypeptide(L)'
;MSKSSSLKSPNLYQYHLLIEVDSFMVTAVRFSAAILYKPEDRPVFQWIEQLYVRHCLYVNDLYSYEKEYYEHVKEGAPLHNSVHTIEQTLSVPPATAKSILRSILWDCERQVREEYGRLMELPSLSKEQKLYLQRLIESFAGNYLYSSTTYRYARISGKLIEPINEACFLRDYV
;
A
#
# COMPACT_ATOMS: atom_id res chain seq x y z
N MET A 1 7.16 -42.94 -10.64
CA MET A 1 5.92 -42.17 -10.90
C MET A 1 6.08 -40.80 -10.25
N SER A 2 6.47 -39.80 -11.04
CA SER A 2 6.66 -38.42 -10.60
C SER A 2 5.30 -37.73 -10.53
N LYS A 3 4.91 -37.24 -9.34
CA LYS A 3 3.73 -36.36 -9.20
C LYS A 3 4.19 -34.94 -9.48
N SER A 4 3.82 -34.40 -10.64
CA SER A 4 3.92 -32.97 -10.93
C SER A 4 2.99 -32.21 -9.99
N SER A 5 3.55 -31.47 -9.03
CA SER A 5 2.80 -30.48 -8.26
C SER A 5 2.50 -29.31 -9.19
N SER A 6 1.23 -29.19 -9.61
CA SER A 6 0.73 -28.04 -10.34
C SER A 6 0.94 -26.78 -9.52
N LEU A 7 1.67 -25.82 -10.08
CA LEU A 7 1.68 -24.43 -9.62
C LEU A 7 0.22 -23.94 -9.67
N LYS A 8 -0.41 -23.80 -8.49
CA LYS A 8 -1.71 -23.16 -8.37
C LYS A 8 -1.55 -21.72 -8.86
N SER A 9 -2.25 -21.39 -9.93
CA SER A 9 -2.41 -20.03 -10.44
C SER A 9 -2.81 -19.07 -9.32
N PRO A 10 -2.24 -17.86 -9.23
CA PRO A 10 -2.66 -16.87 -8.24
C PRO A 10 -4.16 -16.59 -8.40
N ASN A 11 -4.86 -16.58 -7.27
CA ASN A 11 -6.31 -16.64 -7.16
C ASN A 11 -6.96 -15.42 -7.85
N LEU A 12 -7.87 -15.64 -8.79
CA LEU A 12 -8.55 -14.59 -9.60
C LEU A 12 -9.26 -13.53 -8.72
N TYR A 13 -9.68 -13.93 -7.52
CA TYR A 13 -10.27 -13.04 -6.51
C TYR A 13 -9.30 -12.00 -5.96
N GLN A 14 -8.01 -12.33 -5.87
CA GLN A 14 -6.97 -11.43 -5.38
C GLN A 14 -6.71 -10.30 -6.39
N TYR A 15 -6.83 -10.59 -7.69
CA TYR A 15 -6.79 -9.58 -8.74
C TYR A 15 -8.04 -8.68 -8.76
N HIS A 16 -9.24 -9.21 -8.52
CA HIS A 16 -10.46 -8.40 -8.48
C HIS A 16 -10.50 -7.43 -7.30
N LEU A 17 -10.08 -7.88 -6.10
CA LEU A 17 -9.96 -7.02 -4.91
C LEU A 17 -8.93 -5.91 -5.10
N LEU A 18 -7.82 -6.18 -5.78
CA LEU A 18 -6.86 -5.14 -6.17
C LEU A 18 -7.55 -4.11 -7.08
N ILE A 19 -8.23 -4.52 -8.15
CA ILE A 19 -8.90 -3.59 -9.08
C ILE A 19 -9.94 -2.67 -8.39
N GLU A 20 -10.69 -3.16 -7.40
CA GLU A 20 -11.68 -2.34 -6.68
C GLU A 20 -11.05 -1.36 -5.68
N VAL A 21 -10.02 -1.79 -4.94
CA VAL A 21 -9.28 -0.95 -3.99
C VAL A 21 -8.45 0.10 -4.74
N ASP A 22 -7.86 -0.27 -5.88
CA ASP A 22 -7.15 0.63 -6.81
C ASP A 22 -8.06 1.80 -7.23
N SER A 23 -9.32 1.48 -7.56
CA SER A 23 -10.34 2.44 -7.97
C SER A 23 -10.72 3.43 -6.85
N PHE A 24 -10.92 2.93 -5.62
CA PHE A 24 -11.32 3.78 -4.50
C PHE A 24 -10.22 4.77 -4.11
N MET A 25 -8.99 4.30 -3.90
CA MET A 25 -7.90 5.14 -3.40
C MET A 25 -7.57 6.28 -4.37
N VAL A 26 -7.50 5.96 -5.66
CA VAL A 26 -7.25 6.95 -6.72
C VAL A 26 -8.42 7.95 -6.82
N THR A 27 -9.65 7.46 -6.74
CA THR A 27 -10.85 8.31 -6.79
C THR A 27 -10.95 9.24 -5.58
N ALA A 28 -10.59 8.77 -4.39
CA ALA A 28 -10.57 9.59 -3.18
C ALA A 28 -9.58 10.75 -3.30
N VAL A 29 -8.37 10.51 -3.82
CA VAL A 29 -7.40 11.57 -4.09
C VAL A 29 -7.95 12.57 -5.10
N ARG A 30 -8.51 12.10 -6.23
CA ARG A 30 -9.12 12.97 -7.25
C ARG A 30 -10.26 13.83 -6.69
N PHE A 31 -11.14 13.23 -5.90
CA PHE A 31 -12.24 13.91 -5.23
C PHE A 31 -11.72 14.99 -4.28
N SER A 32 -10.73 14.65 -3.44
CA SER A 32 -10.12 15.59 -2.49
C SER A 32 -9.40 16.76 -3.18
N ALA A 33 -8.89 16.54 -4.38
CA ALA A 33 -8.25 17.57 -5.19
C ALA A 33 -9.26 18.47 -5.94
N ALA A 34 -10.56 18.14 -5.90
CA ALA A 34 -11.62 18.76 -6.71
C ALA A 34 -11.34 18.70 -8.22
N ILE A 35 -10.74 17.60 -8.70
CA ILE A 35 -10.31 17.45 -10.09
C ILE A 35 -11.27 16.52 -10.83
N LEU A 36 -11.87 17.06 -11.89
CA LEU A 36 -12.69 16.33 -12.84
C LEU A 36 -11.85 16.02 -14.08
N TYR A 37 -11.42 14.77 -14.24
CA TYR A 37 -10.82 14.32 -15.49
C TYR A 37 -11.87 13.90 -16.50
N LYS A 38 -11.59 14.17 -17.77
CA LYS A 38 -12.32 13.50 -18.84
C LYS A 38 -11.81 12.07 -18.94
N PRO A 39 -12.68 11.09 -19.27
CA PRO A 39 -12.27 9.68 -19.39
C PRO A 39 -11.06 9.47 -20.32
N GLU A 40 -10.93 10.31 -21.35
CA GLU A 40 -9.81 10.32 -22.29
C GLU A 40 -8.42 10.62 -21.69
N ASP A 41 -8.35 11.28 -20.53
CA ASP A 41 -7.10 11.60 -19.85
C ASP A 41 -6.58 10.44 -18.98
N ARG A 42 -7.43 9.44 -18.66
CA ARG A 42 -7.07 8.33 -17.76
C ARG A 42 -5.83 7.54 -18.17
N PRO A 43 -5.58 7.26 -19.46
CA PRO A 43 -4.40 6.48 -19.87
C PRO A 43 -3.06 7.14 -19.50
N VAL A 44 -2.98 8.48 -19.42
CA VAL A 44 -1.71 9.17 -19.16
C VAL A 44 -1.24 9.02 -17.71
N PHE A 45 -2.16 8.84 -16.77
CA PHE A 45 -1.87 8.71 -15.33
C PHE A 45 -1.89 7.26 -14.85
N GLN A 46 -2.29 6.32 -15.70
CA GLN A 46 -2.48 4.92 -15.31
C GLN A 46 -1.25 4.34 -14.61
N TRP A 47 -0.05 4.65 -15.10
CA TRP A 47 1.17 4.11 -14.53
C TRP A 47 1.49 4.67 -13.14
N ILE A 48 1.46 5.99 -12.96
CA ILE A 48 1.72 6.61 -11.65
C ILE A 48 0.63 6.23 -10.62
N GLU A 49 -0.61 6.03 -11.07
CA GLU A 49 -1.71 5.55 -10.23
C GLU A 49 -1.49 4.10 -9.77
N GLN A 50 -1.00 3.22 -10.64
CA GLN A 50 -0.63 1.85 -10.26
C GLN A 50 0.53 1.83 -9.27
N LEU A 51 1.53 2.70 -9.46
CA LEU A 51 2.63 2.86 -8.51
C LEU A 51 2.13 3.39 -7.15
N TYR A 52 1.16 4.31 -7.16
CA TYR A 52 0.50 4.80 -5.94
C TYR A 52 -0.18 3.70 -5.17
N VAL A 53 -1.03 2.92 -5.83
CA VAL A 53 -1.71 1.82 -5.16
C VAL A 53 -0.70 0.82 -4.61
N ARG A 54 0.28 0.41 -5.43
CA ARG A 54 1.31 -0.53 -5.02
C ARG A 54 2.07 -0.05 -3.78
N HIS A 55 2.50 1.20 -3.76
CA HIS A 55 3.17 1.80 -2.60
C HIS A 55 2.26 1.79 -1.38
N CYS A 56 1.01 2.19 -1.53
CA CYS A 56 0.04 2.20 -0.44
C CYS A 56 -0.13 0.82 0.19
N LEU A 57 -0.27 -0.22 -0.63
CA LEU A 57 -0.40 -1.61 -0.18
C LEU A 57 0.87 -2.11 0.52
N TYR A 58 2.05 -1.89 -0.05
CA TYR A 58 3.30 -2.36 0.55
C TYR A 58 3.65 -1.64 1.85
N VAL A 59 3.38 -0.33 1.95
CA VAL A 59 3.49 0.40 3.21
C VAL A 59 2.51 -0.17 4.23
N ASN A 60 1.25 -0.41 3.83
CA ASN A 60 0.25 -1.00 4.71
C ASN A 60 0.73 -2.32 5.28
N ASP A 61 1.07 -3.27 4.40
CA ASP A 61 1.52 -4.62 4.76
C ASP A 61 2.75 -4.59 5.68
N LEU A 62 3.69 -3.68 5.42
CA LEU A 62 4.91 -3.56 6.20
C LEU A 62 4.63 -3.13 7.66
N TYR A 63 3.69 -2.21 7.86
CA TYR A 63 3.36 -1.69 9.20
C TYR A 63 2.26 -2.50 9.89
N SER A 64 1.37 -3.16 9.15
CA SER A 64 0.27 -3.96 9.69
C SER A 64 0.65 -5.41 10.01
N TYR A 65 1.80 -5.91 9.53
CA TYR A 65 2.19 -7.31 9.64
C TYR A 65 2.05 -7.90 11.04
N GLU A 66 2.59 -7.25 12.08
CA GLU A 66 2.53 -7.76 13.46
C GLU A 66 1.07 -7.90 13.95
N LYS A 67 0.20 -6.96 13.55
CA LYS A 67 -1.22 -6.97 13.89
C LYS A 67 -1.93 -8.14 13.19
N GLU A 68 -1.73 -8.26 11.88
CA GLU A 68 -2.38 -9.30 11.07
C GLU A 68 -1.88 -10.70 11.41
N TYR A 69 -0.59 -10.84 11.73
CA TYR A 69 -0.02 -12.10 12.20
C TYR A 69 -0.61 -12.50 13.57
N TYR A 70 -0.79 -11.54 14.48
CA TYR A 70 -1.45 -11.81 15.77
C TYR A 70 -2.91 -12.26 15.58
N GLU A 71 -3.67 -11.58 14.73
CA GLU A 71 -5.05 -11.96 14.39
C GLU A 71 -5.11 -13.34 13.73
N HIS A 72 -4.16 -13.65 12.85
CA HIS A 72 -4.03 -14.99 12.25
C HIS A 72 -3.80 -16.07 13.31
N VAL A 73 -2.84 -15.87 14.23
CA VAL A 73 -2.51 -16.85 15.27
C VAL A 73 -3.63 -17.00 16.31
N LYS A 74 -4.29 -15.90 16.69
CA LYS A 74 -5.29 -15.90 17.76
C LYS A 74 -6.67 -16.29 17.29
N GLU A 75 -7.09 -15.80 16.12
CA GLU A 75 -8.47 -15.87 15.63
C GLU A 75 -8.60 -16.77 14.40
N GLY A 76 -7.48 -17.28 13.85
CA GLY A 76 -7.48 -18.06 12.62
C GLY A 76 -7.78 -17.22 11.37
N ALA A 77 -7.66 -15.89 11.46
CA ALA A 77 -7.91 -14.98 10.35
C ALA A 77 -6.94 -15.26 9.18
N PRO A 78 -7.36 -15.15 7.91
CA PRO A 78 -6.45 -15.30 6.78
C PRO A 78 -5.32 -14.25 6.80
N LEU A 79 -4.07 -14.68 6.61
CA LEU A 79 -2.90 -13.80 6.54
C LEU A 79 -2.53 -13.48 5.08
N HIS A 80 -3.14 -12.45 4.52
CA HIS A 80 -2.87 -11.96 3.17
C HIS A 80 -1.95 -10.75 3.19
N ASN A 81 -0.67 -10.96 3.51
CA ASN A 81 0.32 -9.90 3.69
C ASN A 81 1.57 -10.16 2.85
N SER A 82 2.13 -9.11 2.22
CA SER A 82 3.33 -9.20 1.38
C SER A 82 4.56 -9.68 2.15
N VAL A 83 4.73 -9.29 3.43
CA VAL A 83 5.84 -9.78 4.27
C VAL A 83 5.74 -11.29 4.45
N HIS A 84 4.54 -11.80 4.78
CA HIS A 84 4.31 -13.24 4.93
C HIS A 84 4.51 -13.98 3.60
N THR A 85 4.07 -13.39 2.49
CA THR A 85 4.27 -13.97 1.15
C THR A 85 5.77 -14.10 0.83
N ILE A 86 6.58 -13.08 1.14
CA ILE A 86 8.04 -13.11 0.94
C ILE A 86 8.69 -14.15 1.87
N GLU A 87 8.27 -14.20 3.14
CA GLU A 87 8.73 -15.19 4.13
C GLU A 87 8.58 -16.62 3.60
N GLN A 88 7.38 -16.97 3.14
CA GLN A 88 7.07 -18.30 2.61
C GLN A 88 7.76 -18.59 1.28
N THR A 89 7.78 -17.62 0.37
CA THR A 89 8.31 -17.81 -0.99
C THR A 89 9.83 -17.97 -0.97
N LEU A 90 10.53 -17.20 -0.13
CA LEU A 90 11.99 -17.18 -0.06
C LEU A 90 12.54 -17.98 1.11
N SER A 91 11.68 -18.53 1.98
CA SER A 91 12.09 -19.28 3.18
C SER A 91 13.04 -18.47 4.08
N VAL A 92 12.71 -17.20 4.31
CA VAL A 92 13.51 -16.27 5.13
C VAL A 92 12.76 -15.82 6.37
N PRO A 93 13.45 -15.44 7.47
CA PRO A 93 12.78 -14.90 8.65
C PRO A 93 11.98 -13.61 8.37
N PRO A 94 10.94 -13.29 9.16
CA PRO A 94 10.13 -12.08 8.98
C PRO A 94 10.93 -10.76 8.93
N ALA A 95 12.01 -10.65 9.71
CA ALA A 95 12.88 -9.47 9.69
C ALA A 95 13.57 -9.28 8.32
N THR A 96 14.00 -10.38 7.70
CA THR A 96 14.59 -10.38 6.36
C THR A 96 13.52 -10.07 5.31
N ALA A 97 12.34 -10.69 5.42
CA ALA A 97 11.21 -10.40 4.53
C ALA A 97 10.80 -8.92 4.54
N LYS A 98 10.74 -8.29 5.72
CA LYS A 98 10.49 -6.84 5.87
C LYS A 98 11.59 -5.99 5.23
N SER A 99 12.85 -6.43 5.31
CA SER A 99 13.97 -5.71 4.70
C SER A 99 13.89 -5.79 3.17
N ILE A 100 13.54 -6.96 2.63
CA ILE A 100 13.29 -7.14 1.18
C ILE A 100 12.11 -6.27 0.73
N LEU A 101 11.00 -6.26 1.47
CA LEU A 101 9.84 -5.42 1.14
C LEU A 101 10.18 -3.92 1.16
N ARG A 102 11.04 -3.47 2.09
CA ARG A 102 11.57 -2.09 2.10
C ARG A 102 12.39 -1.78 0.85
N SER A 103 13.21 -2.71 0.37
CA SER A 103 13.95 -2.52 -0.88
C SER A 103 13.02 -2.42 -2.09
N ILE A 104 11.95 -3.22 -2.13
CA ILE A 104 10.90 -3.13 -3.16
C ILE A 104 10.19 -1.76 -3.09
N LEU A 105 9.89 -1.27 -1.88
CA LEU A 105 9.31 0.06 -1.67
C LEU A 105 10.23 1.17 -2.17
N TRP A 106 11.53 1.10 -1.91
CA TRP A 106 12.50 2.09 -2.42
C TRP A 106 12.55 2.11 -3.95
N ASP A 107 12.50 0.94 -4.59
CA ASP A 107 12.43 0.88 -6.05
C ASP A 107 11.11 1.45 -6.59
N CYS A 108 10.00 1.20 -5.89
CA CYS A 108 8.72 1.82 -6.22
C CYS A 108 8.78 3.36 -6.12
N GLU A 109 9.38 3.90 -5.07
CA GLU A 109 9.55 5.35 -4.88
C GLU A 109 10.46 5.98 -5.95
N ARG A 110 11.50 5.25 -6.38
CA ARG A 110 12.34 5.65 -7.53
C ARG A 110 11.51 5.75 -8.80
N GLN A 111 10.69 4.73 -9.11
CA GLN A 111 9.81 4.73 -10.28
C GLN A 111 8.78 5.86 -10.22
N VAL A 112 8.21 6.14 -9.04
CA VAL A 112 7.30 7.28 -8.83
C VAL A 112 7.99 8.59 -9.13
N ARG A 113 9.22 8.79 -8.65
CA ARG A 113 9.99 10.01 -8.92
C ARG A 113 10.24 10.21 -10.42
N GLU A 114 10.67 9.15 -11.11
CA GLU A 114 10.96 9.18 -12.54
C GLU A 114 9.69 9.52 -13.34
N GLU A 115 8.58 8.85 -13.04
CA GLU A 115 7.31 9.07 -13.73
C GLU A 115 6.71 10.45 -13.40
N TYR A 116 6.78 10.88 -12.15
CA TYR A 116 6.35 12.23 -11.75
C TYR A 116 7.14 13.30 -12.49
N GLY A 117 8.47 13.17 -12.57
CA GLY A 117 9.33 14.10 -13.32
C GLY A 117 8.95 14.15 -14.80
N ARG A 118 8.86 12.97 -15.44
CA ARG A 118 8.43 12.84 -16.84
C ARG A 118 7.08 13.51 -17.10
N LEU A 119 6.09 13.27 -16.23
CA LEU A 119 4.77 13.87 -16.35
C LEU A 119 4.88 15.39 -16.17
N MET A 120 5.52 15.91 -15.12
CA MET A 120 5.59 17.36 -14.88
C MET A 120 6.20 18.17 -16.03
N GLU A 121 7.08 17.55 -16.82
CA GLU A 121 7.72 18.12 -18.01
C GLU A 121 6.83 18.09 -19.27
N LEU A 122 5.74 17.31 -19.30
CA LEU A 122 4.86 17.27 -20.47
C LEU A 122 4.17 18.64 -20.68
N PRO A 123 4.34 19.25 -21.88
CA PRO A 123 3.69 20.53 -22.19
C PRO A 123 2.16 20.42 -22.29
N SER A 124 1.64 19.22 -22.56
CA SER A 124 0.21 18.96 -22.75
C SER A 124 -0.58 18.88 -21.45
N LEU A 125 0.07 18.79 -20.28
CA LEU A 125 -0.64 18.71 -19.01
C LEU A 125 -1.14 20.09 -18.56
N SER A 126 -2.44 20.16 -18.25
CA SER A 126 -3.06 21.33 -17.66
C SER A 126 -2.53 21.61 -16.25
N LYS A 127 -2.81 22.81 -15.73
CA LYS A 127 -2.44 23.20 -14.37
C LYS A 127 -3.14 22.30 -13.33
N GLU A 128 -4.40 21.96 -13.57
CA GLU A 128 -5.20 21.08 -12.73
C GLU A 128 -4.60 19.67 -12.74
N GLN A 129 -4.20 19.16 -13.90
CA GLN A 129 -3.53 17.87 -14.01
C GLN A 129 -2.19 17.83 -13.24
N LYS A 130 -1.41 18.91 -13.27
CA LYS A 130 -0.17 19.01 -12.47
C LYS A 130 -0.47 19.09 -10.97
N LEU A 131 -1.54 19.78 -10.58
CA LEU A 131 -2.00 19.84 -9.19
C LEU A 131 -2.42 18.45 -8.68
N TYR A 132 -3.12 17.66 -9.49
CA TYR A 132 -3.43 16.26 -9.15
C TYR A 132 -2.18 15.46 -8.82
N LEU A 133 -1.15 15.54 -9.68
CA LEU A 133 0.09 14.82 -9.45
C LEU A 133 0.73 15.21 -8.12
N GLN A 134 0.70 16.50 -7.77
CA GLN A 134 1.17 16.96 -6.45
C GLN A 134 0.35 16.36 -5.31
N ARG A 135 -0.99 16.37 -5.41
CA ARG A 135 -1.90 15.75 -4.42
C ARG A 135 -1.69 14.25 -4.29
N LEU A 136 -1.39 13.57 -5.39
CA LEU A 136 -1.04 12.16 -5.38
C LEU A 136 0.23 11.93 -4.56
N ILE A 137 1.31 12.67 -4.83
CA ILE A 137 2.57 12.60 -4.06
C ILE A 137 2.38 12.93 -2.58
N GLU A 138 1.57 13.93 -2.24
CA GLU A 138 1.21 14.23 -0.85
C GLU A 138 0.51 13.04 -0.18
N SER A 139 -0.35 12.33 -0.92
CA SER A 139 -1.02 11.13 -0.42
C SER A 139 -0.06 9.95 -0.17
N PHE A 140 0.94 9.73 -1.03
CA PHE A 140 2.03 8.75 -0.77
C PHE A 140 2.69 9.02 0.58
N ALA A 141 3.11 10.27 0.81
CA ALA A 141 3.78 10.68 2.05
C ALA A 141 2.85 10.56 3.26
N GLY A 142 1.58 10.95 3.09
CA GLY A 142 0.54 10.83 4.11
C GLY A 142 0.30 9.39 4.55
N ASN A 143 0.23 8.44 3.61
CA ASN A 143 0.07 7.02 3.93
C ASN A 143 1.27 6.47 4.73
N TYR A 144 2.49 6.86 4.35
CA TYR A 144 3.70 6.46 5.08
C TYR A 144 3.69 7.02 6.51
N LEU A 145 3.45 8.33 6.66
CA LEU A 145 3.41 8.98 7.97
C LEU A 145 2.33 8.39 8.86
N TYR A 146 1.11 8.25 8.34
CA TYR A 146 -0.01 7.66 9.06
C TYR A 146 0.32 6.23 9.51
N SER A 147 0.83 5.39 8.61
CA SER A 147 1.18 4.00 8.93
C SER A 147 2.30 3.92 9.97
N SER A 148 3.25 4.85 9.97
CA SER A 148 4.33 4.88 10.96
C SER A 148 3.89 5.36 12.35
N THR A 149 2.80 6.12 12.45
CA THR A 149 2.38 6.79 13.69
C THR A 149 1.05 6.30 14.27
N THR A 150 0.24 5.57 13.49
CA THR A 150 -1.10 5.16 13.91
C THR A 150 -1.07 4.14 15.05
N TYR A 151 -1.93 4.37 16.06
CA TYR A 151 -2.16 3.42 17.14
C TYR A 151 -2.60 2.04 16.63
N ARG A 152 -3.32 2.01 15.50
CA ARG A 152 -3.82 0.79 14.83
C ARG A 152 -2.72 -0.26 14.65
N TYR A 153 -1.51 0.18 14.30
CA TYR A 153 -0.35 -0.70 14.09
C TYR A 153 0.57 -0.72 15.31
N ALA A 154 0.76 0.42 15.97
CA ALA A 154 1.66 0.55 17.11
C ALA A 154 1.29 -0.39 18.28
N ARG A 155 -0.01 -0.58 18.55
CA ARG A 155 -0.53 -1.32 19.72
C ARG A 155 -0.06 -2.78 19.83
N ILE A 156 0.25 -3.44 18.71
CA ILE A 156 0.71 -4.84 18.68
C ILE A 156 2.20 -4.93 18.36
N SER A 157 2.76 -3.93 17.67
CA SER A 157 4.17 -3.93 17.24
C SER A 157 5.20 -3.69 18.36
N GLY A 158 4.77 -3.35 19.58
CA GLY A 158 5.66 -3.02 20.70
C GLY A 158 6.41 -1.69 20.56
N LYS A 159 5.99 -0.82 19.61
CA LYS A 159 6.63 0.47 19.31
C LYS A 159 6.01 1.68 20.00
N LEU A 160 5.10 1.48 20.95
CA LEU A 160 4.52 2.57 21.73
C LEU A 160 5.57 3.12 22.70
N ILE A 161 5.74 4.45 22.68
CA ILE A 161 6.70 5.17 23.53
C ILE A 161 6.19 5.30 24.97
N GLU A 162 4.87 5.23 25.17
CA GLU A 162 4.21 5.25 26.48
C GLU A 162 3.36 4.00 26.69
N PRO A 163 3.16 3.54 27.94
CA PRO A 163 2.20 2.47 28.23
C PRO A 163 0.82 2.86 27.68
N ILE A 164 0.06 1.87 27.22
CA ILE A 164 -1.29 2.09 26.69
C ILE A 164 -2.10 2.80 27.78
N ASN A 165 -2.35 4.10 27.58
CA ASN A 165 -3.30 4.81 28.42
C ASN A 165 -4.68 4.23 28.11
N GLU A 166 -5.29 3.59 29.11
CA GLU A 166 -6.60 2.95 28.98
C GLU A 166 -7.70 3.94 28.56
N ALA A 167 -7.44 5.25 28.67
CA ALA A 167 -8.31 6.34 28.21
C ALA A 167 -8.13 6.74 26.73
N CYS A 168 -7.34 6.02 25.92
CA CYS A 168 -7.22 6.33 24.49
C CYS A 168 -8.54 6.02 23.76
N PHE A 169 -9.26 7.08 23.40
CA PHE A 169 -10.61 7.17 22.80
C PHE A 169 -10.92 6.30 21.57
N LEU A 170 -9.97 5.51 21.05
CA LEU A 170 -10.15 4.67 19.86
C LEU A 170 -10.41 3.19 20.18
N ARG A 171 -10.50 2.80 21.46
CA ARG A 171 -10.83 1.42 21.83
C ARG A 171 -12.30 1.09 21.59
N ASP A 172 -13.20 2.04 21.77
CA ASP A 172 -14.65 1.84 21.70
C ASP A 172 -15.21 1.84 20.26
N TYR A 173 -14.35 2.08 19.27
CA TYR A 173 -14.72 2.20 17.85
C TYR A 173 -14.09 1.12 16.95
N VAL A 174 -13.47 0.08 17.53
CA VAL A 174 -12.90 -1.07 16.80
C VAL A 174 -13.54 -2.37 17.25
#